data_AF-A0A538AZ66-F1
#
_entry.id   AF-A0A538AZ66-F1
#
_cell.length_a   1.000
_cell.length_b   1.000
_cell.length_c   1.000
_cell.angle_alpha   90.00
_cell.angle_beta   90.00
_cell.angle_gamma   90.00
#
_symmetry.space_group_name_H-M   'P 1'
#
loop_
_entity.id
_entity.type
_entity.pdbx_description
1 polymer ?
#
loop_
_entity_poly.entity_id
_entity_poly.type
_entity_poly.pdbx_seq_one_letter_code
_entity_poly.pdbx_strand_id
1 'polypeptide(L)'
;MNRPLQVVPPASLRHDDAPVERPSFEGFFEAERDGLFGALVLITGDRHEAEELAQDAFLAVWERWDRVSRMENPTGYLYRTAMNAFRKRRRRAAVAVRRAVRLAPTVDVFAQ
;
A
#
# COMPACT_ATOMS: atom_id res chain seq x y z
N MET A 1 22.71 -69.54 0.33
CA MET A 1 21.48 -69.26 -0.43
C MET A 1 20.84 -68.02 0.15
N ASN A 2 20.70 -66.99 -0.69
CA ASN A 2 20.35 -65.61 -0.36
C ASN A 2 19.01 -65.47 0.37
N ARG A 3 19.00 -64.74 1.49
CA ARG A 3 17.76 -64.12 2.00
C ARG A 3 17.41 -62.95 1.08
N PRO A 4 16.21 -62.89 0.49
CA PRO A 4 15.79 -61.74 -0.30
C PRO A 4 15.54 -60.54 0.63
N LEU A 5 16.20 -59.43 0.34
CA LEU A 5 15.82 -58.12 0.85
C LEU A 5 14.52 -57.71 0.16
N GLN A 6 13.42 -57.62 0.90
CA GLN A 6 12.26 -56.88 0.43
C GLN A 6 11.59 -56.07 1.54
N VAL A 7 11.11 -54.91 1.08
CA VAL A 7 10.24 -53.89 1.69
C VAL A 7 10.95 -52.80 2.48
N VAL A 8 11.29 -51.72 1.77
CA VAL A 8 11.16 -50.34 2.26
C VAL A 8 10.54 -49.46 1.16
N PRO A 9 9.24 -49.14 1.21
CA PRO A 9 8.68 -48.00 0.51
C PRO A 9 8.68 -46.74 1.40
N PRO A 10 8.51 -45.58 0.78
CA PRO A 10 9.60 -44.74 0.30
C PRO A 10 10.34 -44.05 1.46
N ALA A 11 11.67 -43.95 1.36
CA ALA A 11 12.39 -42.93 2.11
C ALA A 11 11.88 -41.56 1.62
N SER A 12 10.90 -41.02 2.35
CA SER A 12 10.67 -39.60 2.58
C SER A 12 11.45 -38.71 1.62
N LEU A 13 10.77 -38.27 0.55
CA LEU A 13 11.15 -37.05 -0.13
C LEU A 13 11.21 -35.97 0.96
N ARG A 14 12.41 -35.65 1.42
CA ARG A 14 12.64 -34.41 2.15
C ARG A 14 12.34 -33.29 1.16
N HIS A 15 11.08 -32.87 1.11
CA HIS A 15 10.73 -31.52 0.70
C HIS A 15 10.75 -30.64 1.96
N ASP A 16 11.89 -30.59 2.64
CA ASP A 16 12.13 -29.58 3.68
C ASP A 16 12.72 -28.28 3.09
N ASP A 17 12.68 -28.15 1.76
CA ASP A 17 12.98 -26.92 1.01
C ASP A 17 11.82 -26.57 0.07
N ALA A 18 10.57 -26.73 0.50
CA ALA A 18 9.48 -26.04 -0.20
C ALA A 18 9.83 -24.55 -0.16
N PRO A 19 9.97 -23.85 -1.30
CA PRO A 19 10.17 -22.41 -1.29
C PRO A 19 9.06 -21.83 -0.43
N VAL A 20 9.40 -21.08 0.61
CA VAL A 20 8.41 -20.29 1.34
C VAL A 20 7.74 -19.43 0.27
N GLU A 21 6.51 -19.80 -0.09
CA GLU A 21 5.79 -19.17 -1.18
C GLU A 21 5.54 -17.74 -0.73
N ARG A 22 6.37 -16.82 -1.26
CA ARG A 22 6.29 -15.42 -0.86
C ARG A 22 4.90 -14.95 -1.26
N PRO A 23 4.22 -14.18 -0.40
CA PRO A 23 2.90 -13.66 -0.77
C PRO A 23 3.03 -12.93 -2.10
N SER A 24 2.12 -13.25 -3.02
CA SER A 24 2.02 -12.52 -4.28
C SER A 24 1.48 -11.12 -3.98
N PHE A 25 1.81 -10.16 -4.84
CA PHE A 25 1.23 -8.83 -4.70
C PHE A 25 -0.28 -8.89 -4.93
N GLU A 26 -0.73 -9.73 -5.86
CA GLU A 26 -2.15 -9.91 -6.17
C GLU A 26 -2.92 -10.38 -4.92
N GLY A 27 -2.39 -11.36 -4.18
CA GLY A 27 -3.00 -11.81 -2.94
C GLY A 27 -3.02 -10.71 -1.87
N PHE A 28 -1.95 -9.91 -1.77
CA PHE A 28 -1.89 -8.76 -0.88
C PHE A 28 -2.88 -7.64 -1.27
N PHE A 29 -3.01 -7.36 -2.57
CA PHE A 29 -3.94 -6.37 -3.11
C PHE A 29 -5.38 -6.75 -2.81
N GLU A 30 -5.77 -8.00 -3.12
CA GLU A 30 -7.10 -8.53 -2.84
C GLU A 30 -7.44 -8.46 -1.34
N ALA A 31 -6.48 -8.77 -0.47
CA ALA A 31 -6.68 -8.73 0.98
C ALA A 31 -6.84 -7.31 1.54
N GLU A 32 -6.15 -6.32 0.97
CA GLU A 32 -6.02 -4.98 1.57
C GLU A 32 -6.87 -3.90 0.87
N ARG A 33 -7.33 -4.12 -0.37
CA ARG A 33 -7.96 -3.06 -1.18
C ARG A 33 -9.17 -2.42 -0.51
N ASP A 34 -10.07 -3.23 0.04
CA ASP A 34 -11.34 -2.76 0.59
C ASP A 34 -11.13 -2.10 1.96
N GLY A 35 -10.22 -2.65 2.76
CA GLY A 35 -9.82 -2.08 4.05
C GLY A 35 -9.14 -0.72 3.90
N LEU A 36 -8.17 -0.62 2.98
CA LEU A 36 -7.48 0.64 2.71
C LEU A 36 -8.45 1.69 2.15
N PHE A 37 -9.28 1.31 1.17
CA PHE A 37 -10.26 2.21 0.58
C PHE A 37 -11.24 2.73 1.63
N GLY A 38 -11.83 1.85 2.46
CA GLY A 38 -12.74 2.25 3.53
C GLY A 38 -12.10 3.20 4.54
N ALA A 39 -10.86 2.93 4.95
CA ALA A 39 -10.11 3.81 5.84
C ALA A 39 -9.86 5.18 5.21
N LEU A 40 -9.52 5.23 3.91
CA LEU A 40 -9.29 6.47 3.20
C LEU A 40 -10.58 7.28 3.03
N VAL A 41 -11.71 6.63 2.71
CA VAL A 41 -13.02 7.31 2.65
C VAL A 41 -13.36 7.99 3.98
N LEU A 42 -13.11 7.33 5.11
CA LEU A 42 -13.33 7.92 6.43
C LEU A 42 -12.43 9.14 6.69
N ILE A 43 -11.19 9.10 6.19
CA ILE A 43 -10.19 10.15 6.42
C ILE A 43 -10.37 11.35 5.49
N THR A 44 -10.70 11.12 4.21
CA THR A 44 -10.85 12.17 3.20
C THR A 44 -12.26 12.75 3.23
N GLY A 45 -13.28 11.96 3.56
CA GLY A 45 -14.69 12.32 3.35
C GLY A 45 -15.09 12.35 1.87
N ASP A 46 -14.20 11.91 0.96
CA ASP A 46 -14.37 11.95 -0.49
C ASP A 46 -13.92 10.62 -1.09
N ARG A 47 -14.84 9.94 -1.78
CA ARG A 47 -14.60 8.62 -2.40
C ARG A 47 -13.61 8.68 -3.56
N HIS A 48 -13.64 9.74 -4.36
CA HIS A 48 -12.70 9.89 -5.48
C HIS A 48 -11.29 10.17 -4.97
N GLU A 49 -11.15 11.06 -3.97
CA GLU A 49 -9.83 11.29 -3.36
C GLU A 49 -9.30 10.02 -2.68
N ALA A 50 -10.17 9.25 -2.03
CA ALA A 50 -9.81 7.97 -1.41
C ALA A 50 -9.33 6.94 -2.45
N GLU A 51 -10.04 6.82 -3.58
CA GLU A 51 -9.67 5.91 -4.66
C GLU A 51 -8.30 6.27 -5.26
N GLU A 52 -8.06 7.54 -5.57
CA GLU A 52 -6.77 7.98 -6.09
C GLU A 52 -5.62 7.72 -5.09
N LEU A 53 -5.85 7.96 -3.80
CA LEU A 53 -4.85 7.70 -2.76
C LEU A 53 -4.56 6.21 -2.59
N ALA A 54 -5.58 5.35 -2.70
CA ALA A 54 -5.42 3.92 -2.66
C ALA A 54 -4.60 3.43 -3.86
N GLN A 55 -4.93 3.88 -5.07
CA GLN A 55 -4.20 3.56 -6.29
C GLN A 55 -2.73 4.00 -6.19
N ASP A 56 -2.46 5.25 -5.81
CA ASP A 56 -1.10 5.77 -5.60
C ASP A 56 -0.31 4.92 -4.60
N ALA A 57 -0.96 4.50 -3.51
CA ALA A 57 -0.33 3.69 -2.46
C ALA A 57 0.00 2.28 -2.95
N PHE A 58 -0.93 1.60 -3.63
CA PHE A 58 -0.71 0.27 -4.19
C PHE A 58 0.36 0.28 -5.29
N LEU A 59 0.37 1.29 -6.17
CA LEU A 59 1.42 1.46 -7.17
C LEU A 59 2.80 1.63 -6.52
N ALA A 60 2.89 2.47 -5.50
CA ALA A 60 4.13 2.68 -4.75
C ALA A 60 4.60 1.42 -3.98
N VAL A 61 3.67 0.56 -3.55
CA VAL A 61 3.99 -0.73 -2.94
C VAL A 61 4.45 -1.73 -3.99
N TRP A 62 3.75 -1.81 -5.12
CA TRP A 62 4.09 -2.68 -6.25
C TRP A 62 5.52 -2.44 -6.75
N GLU A 63 5.91 -1.18 -6.98
CA GLU A 63 7.27 -0.78 -7.36
C GLU A 63 8.36 -1.28 -6.40
N ARG A 64 7.99 -1.59 -5.15
CA ARG A 64 8.91 -1.99 -4.08
C ARG A 64 8.58 -3.36 -3.53
N TRP A 65 7.78 -4.16 -4.24
CA TRP A 65 7.18 -5.38 -3.70
C TRP A 65 8.23 -6.38 -3.20
N ASP A 66 9.36 -6.53 -3.89
CA ASP A 66 10.46 -7.39 -3.47
C ASP A 66 10.97 -7.10 -2.06
N ARG A 67 10.95 -5.82 -1.66
CA ARG A 67 11.33 -5.36 -0.32
C ARG A 67 10.14 -5.40 0.63
N VAL A 68 8.97 -4.95 0.19
CA VAL A 68 7.77 -4.83 1.03
C VAL A 68 7.26 -6.19 1.48
N SER A 69 7.25 -7.20 0.60
CA SER A 69 6.87 -8.58 0.91
C SER A 69 7.73 -9.25 1.98
N ARG A 70 8.92 -8.72 2.25
CA ARG A 70 9.86 -9.21 3.29
C ARG A 70 9.80 -8.40 4.58
N MET A 71 8.97 -7.36 4.64
CA MET A 71 8.80 -6.57 5.86
C MET A 71 7.96 -7.37 6.86
N GLU A 72 8.23 -7.13 8.15
CA GLU A 72 7.39 -7.65 9.23
C GLU A 72 5.93 -7.20 9.12
N ASN A 73 5.70 -5.98 8.59
CA ASN A 73 4.36 -5.42 8.42
C ASN A 73 4.17 -4.71 7.06
N PRO A 74 3.89 -5.45 5.99
CA PRO A 74 3.60 -4.90 4.66
C PRO A 74 2.35 -4.02 4.64
N THR A 75 1.30 -4.42 5.37
CA THR A 75 0.05 -3.66 5.54
C THR A 75 0.32 -2.29 6.16
N GLY A 76 1.07 -2.22 7.26
CA GLY A 76 1.46 -0.96 7.88
C GLY A 76 2.25 -0.05 6.94
N TYR A 77 3.10 -0.63 6.08
CA TYR A 77 3.80 0.12 5.04
C TYR A 77 2.84 0.72 4.01
N LEU A 78 1.84 -0.05 3.56
CA LEU A 78 0.79 0.41 2.64
C LEU A 78 0.02 1.60 3.21
N TYR A 79 -0.53 1.46 4.43
CA TYR A 79 -1.30 2.53 5.08
C TYR A 79 -0.45 3.78 5.33
N ARG A 80 0.81 3.61 5.75
CA ARG A 80 1.73 4.74 5.89
C ARG A 80 1.98 5.46 4.57
N THR A 81 2.11 4.70 3.47
CA THR A 81 2.32 5.27 2.13
C THR A 81 1.11 6.11 1.71
N ALA A 82 -0.11 5.58 1.87
CA ALA A 82 -1.34 6.33 1.59
C ALA A 82 -1.45 7.60 2.44
N MET A 83 -1.18 7.51 3.74
CA MET A 83 -1.24 8.66 4.66
C MET A 83 -0.18 9.72 4.36
N ASN A 84 0.99 9.32 3.89
CA ASN A 84 2.02 10.26 3.44
C ASN A 84 1.59 11.00 2.17
N ALA A 85 0.96 10.30 1.22
CA ALA A 85 0.39 10.90 0.02
C ALA A 85 -0.71 11.91 0.38
N PHE A 86 -1.64 11.54 1.25
CA PHE A 86 -2.69 12.44 1.76
C PHE A 86 -2.12 13.71 2.39
N ARG A 87 -1.18 13.58 3.35
CA ARG A 87 -0.54 14.73 4.01
C ARG A 87 0.19 15.64 3.01
N LYS A 88 0.82 15.05 2.00
CA LYS A 88 1.50 15.80 0.93
C LYS A 88 0.50 16.59 0.09
N ARG A 89 -0.64 16.00 -0.30
CA ARG A 89 -1.73 16.69 -1.03
C ARG A 89 -2.30 17.84 -0.20
N ARG A 90 -2.67 17.59 1.07
CA ARG A 90 -3.20 18.61 1.99
C ARG A 90 -2.23 19.77 2.21
N ARG A 91 -0.93 19.49 2.39
CA ARG A 91 0.09 20.53 2.52
C ARG A 91 0.20 21.40 1.26
N ARG A 92 0.16 20.79 0.08
CA ARG A 92 0.19 21.51 -1.20
C ARG A 92 -1.04 22.41 -1.37
N ALA A 93 -2.22 21.90 -1.06
CA ALA A 93 -3.46 22.68 -1.08
C ALA A 93 -3.39 23.88 -0.12
N ALA A 94 -2.93 23.68 1.11
CA ALA A 94 -2.76 24.77 2.07
C ALA A 94 -1.77 25.86 1.60
N VAL A 95 -0.67 25.47 0.96
CA VAL A 95 0.30 26.42 0.37
C VAL A 95 -0.32 27.18 -0.80
N ALA A 96 -1.08 26.51 -1.66
CA ALA A 96 -1.77 27.15 -2.79
C ALA A 96 -2.79 28.20 -2.31
N VAL A 97 -3.61 27.86 -1.31
CA VAL A 97 -4.56 28.80 -0.69
C VAL A 97 -3.83 30.00 -0.09
N ARG A 98 -2.77 29.79 0.70
CA ARG A 98 -1.98 30.89 1.28
C ARG A 98 -1.39 31.81 0.22
N ARG A 99 -0.91 31.26 -0.89
CA ARG A 99 -0.39 32.05 -2.02
C ARG A 99 -1.50 32.84 -2.71
N ALA A 100 -2.67 32.24 -2.93
CA ALA A 100 -3.82 32.91 -3.53
C ALA A 100 -4.30 34.07 -2.66
N VAL A 101 -4.42 33.87 -1.34
CA VAL A 101 -4.77 34.94 -0.38
C VAL A 101 -3.76 36.09 -0.41
N ARG A 102 -2.46 35.80 -0.51
CA ARG A 102 -1.41 36.83 -0.60
C ARG A 102 -1.44 37.60 -1.91
N LEU A 103 -1.82 36.95 -3.02
CA LEU A 103 -1.83 37.52 -4.37
C LEU A 103 -3.18 38.16 -4.73
N ALA A 104 -4.23 37.94 -3.94
CA ALA A 104 -5.49 38.61 -4.14
C ALA A 104 -5.27 40.13 -4.02
N PRO A 105 -5.62 40.93 -5.04
CA PRO A 105 -5.51 42.37 -4.95
C PRO A 105 -6.33 42.82 -3.74
N THR A 106 -5.77 43.71 -2.93
CA THR A 106 -6.55 44.46 -1.94
C THR A 106 -7.61 45.21 -2.72
N VAL A 107 -8.83 44.69 -2.72
CA VAL A 107 -10.00 45.44 -3.19
C VAL A 107 -10.05 46.65 -2.27
N ASP A 108 -9.62 47.80 -2.78
CA ASP A 108 -9.66 49.04 -2.02
C ASP A 108 -11.11 49.49 -1.98
N VAL A 109 -11.85 48.95 -1.02
CA VAL A 109 -13.29 49.20 -0.83
C VAL A 109 -13.54 50.64 -0.32
N PHE A 110 -12.49 51.42 -0.07
CA PHE A 110 -12.53 52.73 0.57
C PHE A 110 -12.08 53.89 -0.33
N ALA A 111 -11.81 53.64 -1.62
CA ALA A 111 -11.59 54.72 -2.58
C ALA A 111 -12.94 55.29 -3.06
N GLN A 112 -13.51 56.22 -2.29
CA GLN A 112 -14.58 57.14 -2.71
C GLN A 112 -14.20 58.59 -2.42
#